data_AF-A0A9N9NCT1-F1
#
_entry.id   AF-A0A9N9NCT1-F1
#
_cell.length_a   1.000
_cell.length_b   1.000
_cell.length_c   1.000
_cell.angle_alpha   90.00
_cell.angle_beta   90.00
_cell.angle_gamma   90.00
#
_symmetry.space_group_name_H-M   'P 1'
#
loop_
_entity.id
_entity.type
_entity.pdbx_description
1 polymer ?
#
loop_
_entity_poly.entity_id
_entity_poly.type
_entity_poly.pdbx_seq_one_letter_code
_entity_poly.pdbx_strand_id
1 'polypeptide(L)' 'MMRGNSLIDDLKLLVNNPRYSDIEIRCKDNSVLYGNSAILAARSE' A
#
# COMPACT_ATOMS: atom_id res chain seq x y z
N MET A 1 5.90 -16.26 -10.04
CA MET A 1 4.75 -15.40 -10.42
C MET A 1 5.20 -14.53 -11.58
N MET A 2 4.55 -14.67 -12.74
CA MET A 2 4.86 -13.87 -13.93
C MET A 2 4.23 -12.49 -13.74
N ARG A 3 5.06 -11.45 -13.66
CA ARG A 3 4.58 -10.06 -13.58
C ARG A 3 3.97 -9.65 -14.92
N GLY A 4 2.93 -8.82 -14.92
CA GLY A 4 2.33 -8.25 -16.13
C GLY A 4 1.10 -9.00 -16.67
N ASN A 5 0.60 -10.01 -15.95
CA ASN A 5 -0.65 -10.70 -16.33
C ASN A 5 -1.90 -10.04 -15.73
N SER A 6 -1.77 -9.33 -14.60
CA SER A 6 -2.88 -8.68 -13.91
C SER A 6 -2.34 -7.52 -13.10
N LEU A 7 -2.76 -6.31 -13.49
CA LEU A 7 -2.35 -5.08 -12.81
C LEU A 7 -2.71 -5.13 -11.32
N ILE A 8 -3.84 -5.77 -10.97
CA ILE A 8 -4.30 -5.93 -9.59
C ILE A 8 -3.34 -6.84 -8.82
N ASP A 9 -2.98 -8.00 -9.37
CA ASP A 9 -2.07 -8.94 -8.71
C ASP A 9 -0.66 -8.36 -8.57
N ASP A 10 -0.20 -7.62 -9.58
CA ASP A 10 1.09 -6.96 -9.57
C ASP A 10 1.14 -5.82 -8.53
N LEU A 11 0.09 -5.00 -8.43
CA LEU A 11 0.02 -3.86 -7.51
C LEU A 11 -0.33 -4.26 -6.07
N LYS A 12 -0.95 -5.43 -5.85
CA LYS A 12 -1.28 -5.94 -4.52
C LYS A 12 -0.06 -6.04 -3.59
N LEU A 13 1.11 -6.29 -4.17
CA LEU A 13 2.39 -6.38 -3.44
C LEU A 13 2.92 -5.02 -2.95
N LEU A 14 2.41 -3.91 -3.50
CA LEU A 14 2.82 -2.55 -3.13
C LEU A 14 2.03 -2.01 -1.94
N VAL A 15 0.81 -2.51 -1.72
CA VAL A 15 -0.07 -2.09 -0.63
C VAL A 15 0.39 -2.72 0.69
N ASN A 16 0.48 -1.94 1.76
CA ASN A 16 0.92 -2.39 3.09
C ASN A 16 2.32 -3.04 3.10
N ASN A 17 3.22 -2.52 2.26
CA ASN A 17 4.58 -2.99 2.16
C ASN A 17 5.56 -1.88 2.58
N PRO A 18 6.35 -2.07 3.65
CA PRO A 18 7.26 -1.03 4.16
C PRO A 18 8.29 -0.56 3.13
N ARG A 19 8.67 -1.42 2.17
CA ARG A 19 9.65 -1.06 1.13
C ARG A 19 9.10 -0.08 0.09
N TYR A 20 7.78 -0.08 -0.13
CA TYR A 20 7.11 0.71 -1.17
C TYR A 20 6.17 1.77 -0.58
N SER A 21 6.28 2.01 0.72
CA SER A 21 5.42 2.94 1.44
C SER A 21 6.19 4.18 1.81
N ASP A 22 5.57 5.32 1.56
CA ASP A 22 6.10 6.64 1.89
C ASP A 22 5.53 7.16 3.22
N ILE A 23 4.50 6.49 3.76
CA ILE A 23 3.80 6.87 4.99
C ILE A 23 3.66 5.64 5.91
N GLU A 24 3.90 5.85 7.20
CA GLU A 24 3.56 4.92 8.27
C GLU A 24 2.35 5.46 9.05
N ILE A 25 1.28 4.67 9.14
CA ILE A 25 0.06 5.01 9.86
C ILE A 25 0.03 4.17 11.13
N ARG A 26 0.17 4.83 12.28
CA ARG A 26 0.10 4.18 13.58
C ARG A 26 -1.31 4.30 14.16
N CYS A 27 -1.97 3.17 14.28
CA CYS A 27 -3.32 3.07 14.81
C CYS A 27 -3.32 3.06 16.34
N LYS A 28 -4.50 3.34 16.93
CA LYS A 28 -4.70 3.40 18.38
C LYS A 28 -4.45 2.06 19.09
N ASP A 29 -4.58 0.94 18.38
CA ASP A 29 -4.31 -0.42 18.86
C ASP A 29 -2.83 -0.81 18.76
N ASN A 30 -1.92 0.16 18.55
CA ASN A 30 -0.51 -0.07 18.27
C ASN A 30 -0.22 -0.82 16.96
N SER A 31 -1.22 -1.05 16.10
CA SER A 31 -0.96 -1.59 14.77
C SER A 31 -0.30 -0.54 13.87
N VAL A 32 0.62 -1.00 13.02
CA VAL A 32 1.34 -0.16 12.06
C VAL A 32 0.92 -0.59 10.66
N LEU A 33 0.40 0.36 9.90
CA LEU A 33 0.05 0.18 8.49
C LEU A 33 0.99 1.00 7.62
N TYR A 34 1.46 0.39 6.54
CA TYR A 34 2.33 1.05 5.58
C TYR A 34 1.51 1.49 4.36
N GLY A 35 1.57 2.78 4.03
CA GLY A 35 0.76 3.38 2.98
C GLY A 35 1.59 4.17 1.99
N ASN A 36 1.10 4.24 0.75
CA ASN A 36 1.62 5.17 -0.25
C ASN A 36 0.69 6.38 -0.34
N SER A 37 1.24 7.59 -0.22
CA SER A 37 0.47 8.85 -0.20
C SER A 37 -0.38 9.03 -1.45
N ALA A 38 0.16 8.71 -2.63
CA ALA A 38 -0.54 8.85 -3.90
C ALA A 38 -1.72 7.88 -4.01
N ILE A 39 -1.54 6.63 -3.56
CA ILE A 39 -2.60 5.61 -3.57
C ILE A 39 -3.71 5.99 -2.58
N LEU A 40 -3.35 6.45 -1.38
CA LEU A 40 -4.30 6.87 -0.36
C LEU A 40 -5.08 8.12 -0.81
N ALA A 41 -4.40 9.11 -1.37
CA ALA A 41 -5.03 10.33 -1.88
C ALA A 41 -5.98 10.05 -3.05
N ALA A 42 -5.62 9.13 -3.95
CA ALA A 42 -6.52 8.72 -5.04
C ALA A 42 -7.78 7.98 -4.57
N ARG A 43 -7.78 7.47 -3.34
CA ARG A 43 -8.87 6.68 -2.74
C ARG A 43 -9.67 7.45 -1.68
N SER A 44 -9.15 8.57 -1.19
CA SER A 44 -9.82 9.44 -0.24
C SER A 44 -10.64 10.47 -1.02
N GLU A 45 -11.95 10.44 -0.82
CA GLU A 45 -12.87 11.51 -1.25
C GLU A 45 -12.72 12.75 -0.36
#